data_AF-A0A434QQJ2-F1
#
_entry.id   AF-A0A434QQJ2-F1
#
_cell.length_a   1.000
_cell.length_b   1.000
_cell.length_c   1.000
_cell.angle_alpha   90.00
_cell.angle_beta   90.00
_cell.angle_gamma   90.00
#
_symmetry.space_group_name_H-M   'P 1'
#
loop_
_entity.id
_entity.type
_entity.pdbx_description
1 polymer ?
#
loop_
_entity_poly.entity_id
_entity_poly.type
_entity_poly.pdbx_seq_one_letter_code
_entity_poly.pdbx_strand_id
1 'polypeptide(L)' 'GADIISVAELTTKLFADAKAAGVSEHEIEEEIGSAYDAILAAIVGLEDSGKSD' A
#
# COMPACT_ATOMS: atom_id res chain seq x y z
N GLY A 1 -7.04 -23.40 6.99
CA GLY A 1 -5.90 -22.95 6.18
C GLY A 1 -5.83 -21.46 6.29
N ALA A 2 -4.65 -20.85 6.32
CA ALA A 2 -4.56 -19.40 6.27
C ALA A 2 -5.12 -18.92 4.91
N ASP A 3 -6.06 -17.99 4.93
CA ASP A 3 -6.55 -17.36 3.70
C ASP A 3 -5.40 -16.54 3.13
N ILE A 4 -4.77 -17.06 2.07
CA ILE A 4 -3.69 -16.36 1.37
C ILE A 4 -4.34 -15.28 0.51
N ILE A 5 -4.07 -14.02 0.85
CA ILE A 5 -4.45 -12.87 0.05
C ILE A 5 -3.25 -12.41 -0.78
N SER A 6 -3.46 -12.14 -2.06
CA SER A 6 -2.42 -11.53 -2.90
C SER A 6 -2.21 -10.06 -2.55
N VAL A 7 -1.02 -9.52 -2.85
CA VAL A 7 -0.73 -8.10 -2.60
C VAL A 7 -1.72 -7.19 -3.36
N ALA A 8 -2.08 -7.55 -4.59
CA ALA A 8 -3.05 -6.80 -5.39
C ALA A 8 -4.44 -6.73 -4.73
N GLU A 9 -4.90 -7.83 -4.13
CA GLU A 9 -6.16 -7.86 -3.39
C GLU A 9 -6.08 -7.04 -2.10
N LEU A 10 -4.93 -7.05 -1.43
CA LEU A 10 -4.66 -6.24 -0.25
C LEU A 10 -4.71 -4.74 -0.59
N THR A 11 -4.04 -4.32 -1.66
CA THR A 11 -4.06 -2.94 -2.16
C THR A 11 -5.45 -2.51 -2.58
N THR A 12 -6.20 -3.38 -3.26
CA THR A 12 -7.59 -3.09 -3.66
C THR A 12 -8.50 -2.85 -2.44
N LYS A 13 -8.36 -3.68 -1.40
CA LYS A 13 -9.11 -3.51 -0.15
C LYS A 13 -8.74 -2.20 0.56
N LEU A 14 -7.45 -1.86 0.60
CA LEU A 14 -6.98 -0.60 1.18
C LEU A 14 -7.66 0.60 0.51
N PHE A 15 -7.71 0.65 -0.82
CA PHE A 15 -8.37 1.75 -1.53
C PHE A 15 -9.88 1.78 -1.33
N ALA A 16 -10.53 0.61 -1.28
CA ALA A 16 -11.95 0.53 -0.97
C ALA A 16 -12.27 1.07 0.43
N ASP A 17 -11.47 0.72 1.43
CA ASP A 17 -11.63 1.18 2.81
C ASP A 17 -11.31 2.68 2.94
N ALA A 18 -10.25 3.16 2.27
CA ALA A 18 -9.90 4.58 2.21
C ALA A 18 -11.05 5.40 1.61
N LYS A 19 -11.62 4.95 0.50
CA LYS A 19 -12.76 5.60 -0.14
C LYS A 19 -14.00 5.62 0.77
N ALA A 20 -14.25 4.54 1.51
CA ALA A 20 -15.33 4.49 2.49
C ALA A 20 -15.10 5.47 3.66
N ALA A 21 -13.85 5.72 4.01
CA ALA A 21 -13.45 6.73 5.00
C ALA A 21 -13.43 8.17 4.44
N GLY A 22 -13.71 8.37 3.15
CA GLY A 22 -13.69 9.68 2.48
C GLY A 22 -12.30 10.14 2.04
N VAL A 23 -11.31 9.26 2.04
CA VAL A 23 -9.96 9.50 1.52
C VAL A 23 -9.89 9.09 0.05
N SER A 24 -9.38 9.96 -0.81
CA SER A 24 -9.22 9.64 -2.23
C SER A 24 -7.93 8.85 -2.48
N GLU A 25 -7.95 7.99 -3.50
CA GLU A 25 -6.75 7.23 -3.92
C GLU A 25 -5.61 8.18 -4.32
N HIS A 26 -5.95 9.31 -4.93
CA HIS A 26 -4.99 10.32 -5.36
C HIS A 26 -4.20 10.92 -4.18
N GLU A 27 -4.86 11.21 -3.05
CA GLU A 27 -4.19 11.71 -1.85
C GLU A 27 -3.18 10.71 -1.28
N ILE A 28 -3.44 9.41 -1.41
CA ILE A 28 -2.52 8.35 -0.98
C ILE A 28 -1.32 8.28 -1.94
N GLU A 29 -1.59 8.30 -3.25
CA GLU A 29 -0.56 8.14 -4.26
C GLU A 29 0.35 9.39 -4.42
N GLU A 30 -0.13 10.58 -4.06
CA GLU A 30 0.69 11.80 -4.05
C GLU A 30 1.84 11.74 -3.04
N GLU A 31 1.61 11.19 -1.85
CA GLU A 31 2.61 11.12 -0.78
C GLU A 31 3.49 9.87 -0.86
N ILE A 32 2.87 8.72 -1.14
CA ILE A 32 3.53 7.41 -1.08
C ILE A 32 4.03 6.94 -2.45
N GLY A 33 3.47 7.47 -3.54
CA GLY A 33 3.58 6.87 -4.87
C GLY A 33 2.70 5.62 -4.97
N SER A 34 3.25 4.53 -5.49
CA SER A 34 2.49 3.28 -5.68
C SER A 34 2.24 2.59 -4.34
N ALA A 35 1.00 2.63 -3.85
CA ALA A 35 0.58 1.91 -2.65
C ALA A 35 0.83 0.39 -2.77
N TYR A 36 0.73 -0.16 -3.98
CA TYR A 36 1.10 -1.55 -4.25
C TYR A 36 2.56 -1.83 -3.93
N ASP A 37 3.48 -1.00 -4.45
CA ASP A 37 4.92 -1.19 -4.26
C ASP A 37 5.33 -0.96 -2.81
N ALA A 38 4.72 0.03 -2.14
CA ALA A 38 4.94 0.27 -0.71
C ALA A 38 4.54 -0.93 0.16
N ILE A 39 3.37 -1.53 -0.11
CA ILE A 39 2.91 -2.73 0.60
C ILE A 39 3.80 -3.93 0.28
N LEU A 40 4.17 -4.11 -1.00
CA LEU A 40 5.06 -5.18 -1.42
C LEU A 40 6.42 -5.07 -0.72
N ALA A 41 7.01 -3.87 -0.70
CA ALA A 41 8.29 -3.59 -0.05
C ALA A 41 8.22 -3.90 1.46
N ALA A 42 7.17 -3.46 2.13
CA ALA A 42 6.95 -3.75 3.55
C ALA A 42 6.82 -5.25 3.85
N ILE A 43 6.14 -6.02 2.99
CA ILE A 43 6.01 -7.48 3.14
C ILE A 43 7.34 -8.18 2.90
N VAL A 44 8.10 -7.77 1.88
CA VAL A 44 9.39 -8.37 1.52
C VAL A 44 10.49 -7.97 2.52
N GLY A 45 10.24 -6.96 3.36
CA GLY A 45 11.22 -6.41 4.31
C GLY A 45 12.27 -5.54 3.62
N LEU A 46 11.93 -4.98 2.46
CA LEU A 46 12.70 -3.91 1.84
C LEU A 46 12.30 -2.63 2.57
N GLU A 47 12.96 -2.32 3.67
CA GLU A 47 12.89 -0.96 4.21
C GLU A 47 13.36 -0.01 3.10
N ASP A 48 12.55 1.00 2.81
CA ASP A 48 12.96 2.13 1.99
C ASP A 48 14.28 2.64 2.59
N SER A 49 15.38 2.44 1.87
CA SER A 49 16.68 2.96 2.22
C SER A 49 16.73 4.47 1.94
N GLY A 50 15.68 5.21 2.32
CA GLY A 50 15.63 6.64 2.50
C GLY A 50 16.48 7.09 3.68
N LYS A 51 17.71 6.57 3.79
CA LYS A 51 18.77 7.27 4.51
C LYS A 51 19.21 8.42 3.61
N SER A 52 18.73 9.59 3.99
CA SER A 52 19.13 10.90 3.51
C SER A 52 20.65 11.05 3.42
N ASP A 53 21.12 11.68 2.36
CA ASP A 53 22.16 12.71 2.39
C ASP A 53 21.66 13.90 1.55
#